data_AF-A0A2E7IRE6-F1
#
_entry.id   AF-A0A2E7IRE6-F1
#
_cell.length_a   1.000
_cell.length_b   1.000
_cell.length_c   1.000
_cell.angle_alpha   90.00
_cell.angle_beta   90.00
_cell.angle_gamma   90.00
#
_symmetry.space_group_name_H-M   'P 1'
#
loop_
_entity.id
_entity.type
_entity.pdbx_description
1 polymer ?
#
loop_
_entity_poly.entity_id
_entity_poly.type
_entity_poly.pdbx_seq_one_letter_code
_entity_poly.pdbx_strand_id
1 'polypeptide(L)' 'MDSLGYEAETGSNSNEIVAYNCIYHHLAEKHPEVCEFDIAFLESASKKSVTHTECIVRGGHCCRFSIGK' A
#
# COMPACT_ATOMS: atom_id res chain seq x y z
N MET A 1 21.27 -8.40 -1.73
CA MET A 1 20.38 -7.93 -0.64
C MET A 1 19.09 -8.68 -0.86
N ASP A 2 18.86 -9.72 -0.07
CA ASP A 2 17.69 -10.59 -0.21
C ASP A 2 16.50 -9.95 0.50
N SER A 3 16.01 -8.83 -0.05
CA SER A 3 14.80 -8.15 0.41
C SER A 3 13.55 -8.89 -0.06
N LEU A 4 13.30 -10.06 0.51
CA LEU A 4 12.08 -10.83 0.28
C LEU A 4 10.91 -10.36 1.17
N GLY A 5 11.11 -9.30 1.96
CA GLY A 5 10.14 -8.77 2.92
C GLY A 5 9.34 -7.58 2.39
N TYR A 6 8.26 -7.28 3.08
CA TYR A 6 7.48 -6.05 2.89
C TYR A 6 8.36 -4.84 3.25
N GLU A 7 8.50 -3.90 2.33
CA GLU A 7 9.24 -2.66 2.54
C GLU A 7 8.33 -1.47 2.32
N ALA A 8 8.47 -0.43 3.15
CA ALA A 8 7.70 0.80 3.00
C ALA A 8 8.55 2.04 3.24
N GLU A 9 8.32 3.07 2.44
CA GLU A 9 8.99 4.35 2.50
C GLU A 9 8.00 5.50 2.29
N THR A 10 8.43 6.72 2.63
CA THR A 10 7.68 7.93 2.27
C THR A 10 7.84 8.20 0.77
N GLY A 11 6.74 8.48 0.10
CA GLY A 11 6.76 8.87 -1.32
C GLY A 11 7.42 10.25 -1.54
N SER A 12 7.53 10.63 -2.81
CA SER A 12 8.05 11.95 -3.21
C SER A 12 7.19 13.11 -2.68
N ASN A 13 5.91 12.87 -2.43
CA ASN A 13 5.02 13.78 -1.72
C ASN A 13 5.03 13.46 -0.22
N SER A 14 5.02 14.49 0.63
CA SER A 14 5.07 14.33 2.10
C SER A 14 3.90 13.58 2.73
N ASN A 15 2.82 13.34 1.98
CA ASN A 15 1.63 12.62 2.42
C ASN A 15 1.44 11.30 1.66
N GLU A 16 2.52 10.69 1.18
CA GLU A 16 2.48 9.40 0.50
C GLU A 16 3.28 8.33 1.23
N ILE A 17 2.76 7.11 1.23
CA ILE A 17 3.46 5.90 1.61
C ILE A 17 3.57 5.03 0.36
N VAL A 18 4.77 4.55 0.07
CA VAL A 18 5.06 3.60 -1.01
C VAL A 18 5.49 2.29 -0.38
N ALA A 19 4.82 1.21 -0.75
CA ALA A 19 5.11 -0.13 -0.28
C ALA A 19 5.53 -1.04 -1.44
N TYR A 20 6.66 -1.73 -1.25
CA TYR A 20 7.21 -2.71 -2.17
C TYR A 20 7.04 -4.12 -1.62
N ASN A 21 7.05 -5.11 -2.51
CA ASN A 21 6.99 -6.53 -2.15
C ASN A 21 5.81 -6.88 -1.25
N CYS A 22 4.60 -6.37 -1.56
CA CYS A 22 3.41 -6.69 -0.79
C CYS A 22 3.24 -8.21 -0.69
N ILE A 23 3.35 -8.74 0.54
CA ILE A 23 3.30 -10.18 0.82
C ILE A 23 1.95 -10.81 0.43
N TYR A 24 0.92 -9.98 0.28
CA TYR A 24 -0.43 -10.42 -0.07
C TYR A 24 -0.70 -10.40 -1.58
N HIS A 25 0.25 -10.03 -2.45
CA HIS A 25 -0.03 -9.84 -3.88
C HIS A 25 -0.71 -11.04 -4.55
N HIS A 26 -0.21 -12.27 -4.34
CA HIS A 26 -0.85 -13.47 -4.87
C HIS A 26 -2.26 -13.73 -4.29
N LEU A 27 -2.49 -13.34 -3.04
CA LEU A 27 -3.81 -13.47 -2.43
C LEU A 27 -4.76 -12.39 -2.99
N ALA A 28 -4.26 -11.16 -3.12
CA ALA A 28 -4.98 -9.99 -3.59
C ALA A 28 -5.36 -10.09 -5.08
N GLU A 29 -4.66 -10.90 -5.89
CA GLU A 29 -5.10 -11.26 -7.25
C GLU A 29 -6.47 -11.95 -7.27
N LYS A 30 -6.78 -12.75 -6.23
CA LYS A 30 -8.06 -13.47 -6.10
C LYS A 30 -9.03 -12.77 -5.16
N HIS A 31 -8.50 -12.01 -4.21
CA HIS A 31 -9.21 -11.33 -3.13
C HIS A 31 -8.76 -9.87 -3.02
N PRO A 32 -9.15 -8.99 -3.96
CA PRO A 32 -8.76 -7.58 -3.92
C PRO A 32 -9.10 -6.86 -2.61
N GLU A 33 -10.11 -7.35 -1.88
CA GLU A 33 -10.50 -6.88 -0.54
C GLU A 33 -9.37 -6.97 0.49
N VAL A 34 -8.35 -7.82 0.28
CA VAL A 34 -7.20 -7.91 1.18
C VAL A 34 -6.41 -6.60 1.21
N CYS A 35 -6.38 -5.85 0.11
CA CYS A 35 -5.76 -4.53 0.09
C CYS A 35 -6.51 -3.51 0.95
N GLU A 36 -7.78 -3.75 1.30
CA GLU A 36 -8.54 -2.88 2.22
C GLU A 36 -8.01 -2.97 3.65
N PHE A 37 -7.33 -4.06 4.02
CA PHE A 37 -6.66 -4.16 5.32
C PHE A 37 -5.59 -3.08 5.49
N ASP A 38 -4.73 -2.88 4.48
CA ASP A 38 -3.69 -1.84 4.51
C ASP A 38 -4.31 -0.45 4.59
N ILE A 39 -5.38 -0.20 3.83
CA ILE A 39 -6.12 1.08 3.86
C ILE A 39 -6.68 1.32 5.27
N ALA A 40 -7.45 0.36 5.81
CA ALA A 40 -8.07 0.48 7.12
C ALA A 40 -7.04 0.65 8.24
N PHE A 41 -5.90 -0.05 8.16
CA PHE A 41 -4.79 0.11 9.09
C PHE A 41 -4.22 1.53 9.03
N LEU A 42 -3.90 2.04 7.83
CA LEU A 42 -3.34 3.37 7.65
C LEU A 42 -4.32 4.48 8.05
N GLU A 43 -5.61 4.34 7.76
CA GLU A 43 -6.66 5.26 8.20
C GLU A 43 -6.76 5.29 9.73
N SER A 44 -6.79 4.12 10.35
CA SER A 44 -6.86 4.00 11.81
C SER A 44 -5.62 4.59 12.50
N ALA A 45 -4.43 4.36 11.94
CA ALA A 45 -3.17 4.86 12.47
C ALA A 45 -3.00 6.37 12.27
N SER A 46 -3.33 6.89 11.08
CA SER A 46 -3.16 8.31 10.75
C SER A 46 -4.30 9.20 11.23
N LYS A 47 -5.48 8.62 11.50
CA LYS A 47 -6.76 9.35 11.73
C LYS A 47 -7.18 10.23 10.55
N LYS A 48 -6.72 9.88 9.34
CA LYS A 48 -7.05 10.58 8.09
C LYS A 48 -7.55 9.58 7.07
N SER A 49 -8.23 10.06 6.03
CA SER A 49 -8.61 9.22 4.90
C SER A 49 -7.38 8.73 4.14
N VAL A 50 -7.44 7.53 3.57
CA VAL A 50 -6.35 6.97 2.77
C VAL A 50 -6.87 6.51 1.43
N THR A 51 -6.19 6.95 0.35
CA THR A 51 -6.50 6.52 -1.01
C THR A 51 -5.39 5.63 -1.53
N HIS A 52 -5.75 4.42 -1.98
CA HIS A 52 -4.82 3.47 -2.61
C HIS A 52 -4.66 3.81 -4.10
N THR A 53 -3.68 4.64 -4.43
CA THR A 53 -3.52 5.26 -5.76
C THR A 53 -2.80 4.38 -6.78
N GLU A 54 -1.99 3.42 -6.33
CA GLU A 54 -1.26 2.47 -7.19
C GLU A 54 -1.23 1.11 -6.51
N CYS A 55 -1.27 0.01 -7.26
CA CYS A 55 -1.18 -1.35 -6.72
C CYS A 55 -0.53 -2.30 -7.72
N ILE A 56 0.36 -3.17 -7.25
CA ILE A 56 1.02 -4.18 -8.08
C ILE A 56 0.04 -5.17 -8.72
N VAL A 57 -1.04 -5.53 -8.02
CA VAL A 57 -2.09 -6.43 -8.56
C VAL A 57 -2.87 -5.75 -9.71
N ARG A 58 -2.94 -4.42 -9.71
CA ARG A 58 -3.58 -3.63 -10.77
C ARG A 58 -2.61 -3.21 -11.89
N GLY A 59 -1.42 -3.83 -11.94
CA GLY A 59 -0.39 -3.56 -12.96
C GLY A 59 0.55 -2.41 -12.62
N GLY A 60 0.55 -1.91 -11.38
CA GLY A 60 1.52 -0.92 -10.89
C GLY A 60 2.89 -1.54 -10.57
N HIS A 61 3.85 -0.69 -10.25
CA HIS A 61 5.19 -1.11 -9.83
C HIS A 61 5.29 -1.31 -8.31
N CYS A 62 4.39 -0.67 -7.56
CA CYS A 62 4.33 -0.71 -6.11
C CYS A 62 2.87 -0.52 -5.63
N CYS A 63 2.66 -0.64 -4.32
CA CYS A 63 1.43 -0.14 -3.70
C CYS A 63 1.69 1.29 -3.20
N ARG A 64 0.84 2.25 -3.59
CA ARG A 64 0.96 3.66 -3.18
C ARG A 64 -0.30 4.10 -2.45
N PHE A 65 -0.10 4.73 -1.30
CA PHE A 65 -1.18 5.22 -0.45
C PHE A 65 -1.01 6.73 -0.23
N SER A 66 -2.00 7.50 -0.64
CA SER A 66 -2.08 8.94 -0.36
C SER A 66 -2.89 9.15 0.91
N ILE A 67 -2.29 9.85 1.88
CA ILE A 67 -2.91 10.21 3.14
C ILE A 67 -3.57 11.58 3.00
N GLY A 68 -4.83 11.70 3.45
CA GLY A 68 -5.57 12.96 3.49
C GLY A 68 -4.83 14.06 4.26
N LYS A 69 -5.18 15.32 4.01
CA LYS A 69 -4.63 16.46 4.77
C LYS A 69 -5.17 16.51 6.18
#